data_AF-A0A0D0E0A6-F1
#
_entry.id   AF-A0A0D0E0A6-F1
#
_cell.length_a   1.000
_cell.length_b   1.000
_cell.length_c   1.000
_cell.angle_alpha   90.00
_cell.angle_beta   90.00
_cell.angle_gamma   90.00
#
_symmetry.space_group_name_H-M   'P 1'
#
loop_
_entity.id
_entity.type
_entity.pdbx_description
1 polymer ?
#
loop_
_entity_poly.entity_id
_entity_poly.type
_entity_poly.pdbx_seq_one_letter_code
_entity_poly.pdbx_strand_id
1 'polypeptide(L)'
;MAIGDETPDCIVCVDESAVNILTTFHMNGQSYAGLHACKCGIIYSHIKVGNYNDDQFIKYLQGLLNIMNSYPQPHSVLVMDNCSIHNVDGVEELCTEQ
;
A
#
# COMPACT_ATOMS: atom_id res chain seq x y z
N MET A 1 9.50 -12.37 -17.09
CA MET A 1 9.96 -11.16 -16.40
C MET A 1 10.81 -11.60 -15.23
N ALA A 2 12.04 -11.08 -15.06
CA ALA A 2 12.80 -11.37 -13.84
C ALA A 2 12.38 -10.37 -12.75
N ILE A 3 12.26 -10.85 -11.51
CA ILE A 3 12.03 -9.98 -10.36
C ILE A 3 13.19 -8.98 -10.30
N GLY A 4 12.88 -7.68 -10.37
CA GLY A 4 13.87 -6.61 -10.32
C GLY A 4 14.20 -5.92 -11.67
N ASP A 5 13.57 -6.33 -12.77
CA ASP A 5 13.70 -5.63 -14.07
C ASP A 5 12.80 -4.37 -14.16
N GLU A 6 11.95 -4.14 -13.16
CA GLU A 6 11.01 -3.02 -13.06
C GLU A 6 11.75 -1.67 -12.91
N THR A 7 11.26 -0.63 -13.58
CA THR A 7 11.77 0.73 -13.30
C THR A 7 11.21 1.22 -11.96
N PRO A 8 11.97 2.01 -11.18
CA PRO A 8 11.50 2.51 -9.88
C PRO A 8 10.19 3.31 -9.95
N ASP A 9 9.90 3.92 -11.10
CA ASP A 9 8.70 4.73 -11.33
C ASP A 9 7.43 3.88 -11.47
N CYS A 10 7.57 2.58 -11.76
CA CYS A 10 6.46 1.63 -11.84
C CYS A 10 6.03 1.11 -10.46
N ILE A 11 6.84 1.30 -9.41
CA ILE A 11 6.66 0.63 -8.11
C ILE A 11 5.73 1.42 -7.19
N VAL A 12 4.76 0.72 -6.60
CA VAL A 12 3.89 1.16 -5.51
C VAL A 12 4.10 0.25 -4.32
N CYS A 13 4.53 0.81 -3.20
CA CYS A 13 4.69 0.08 -1.94
C CYS A 13 3.47 0.27 -1.05
N VAL A 14 2.98 -0.80 -0.44
CA VAL A 14 1.94 -0.77 0.60
C VAL A 14 2.51 -1.33 1.89
N ASP A 15 2.23 -0.65 2.99
CA ASP A 15 2.60 -1.06 4.34
C ASP A 15 1.49 -0.68 5.32
N GLU A 16 1.33 -1.48 6.37
CA GLU A 16 0.41 -1.21 7.47
C GLU A 16 1.17 -0.71 8.70
N SER A 17 0.91 0.54 9.08
CA SER A 17 1.53 1.17 10.24
C SER A 17 0.49 1.57 11.29
N ALA A 18 0.68 1.09 12.52
CA ALA A 18 -0.17 1.45 13.66
C ALA A 18 0.29 2.76 14.31
N VAL A 19 -0.64 3.73 14.44
CA VAL A 19 -0.40 4.99 15.16
C VAL A 19 -1.06 4.93 16.53
N ASN A 20 -0.31 5.25 17.58
CA ASN A 20 -0.88 5.52 18.90
C ASN A 20 -0.84 7.02 19.20
N ILE A 21 -2.01 7.65 19.30
CA ILE A 21 -2.22 9.09 19.51
C ILE A 21 -1.61 9.63 20.81
N LEU A 22 -1.38 8.76 21.81
CA LEU A 22 -0.75 9.13 23.08
C LEU A 22 0.78 9.14 23.00
N THR A 23 1.35 8.63 21.91
CA THR A 23 2.81 8.60 21.69
C THR A 23 3.22 9.90 21.01
N THR A 24 3.74 10.84 21.80
CA THR A 24 4.13 12.18 21.32
C THR A 24 5.45 12.24 20.54
N PHE A 25 6.14 11.10 20.33
CA PHE A 25 7.46 11.08 19.69
C PHE A 25 7.56 9.95 18.67
N HIS A 26 7.32 10.27 17.40
CA HIS A 26 7.92 9.55 16.29
C HIS A 26 9.04 10.45 15.76
N MET A 27 10.30 10.12 16.08
CA MET A 27 11.43 10.87 15.53
C MET A 27 11.46 10.84 14.00
N ASN A 28 10.81 9.86 13.34
CA ASN A 28 10.64 9.79 11.88
C ASN A 28 9.48 8.83 11.52
N GLY A 29 8.24 9.29 11.36
CA GLY A 29 7.23 8.34 10.88
C GLY A 29 5.86 8.88 10.56
N GLN A 30 5.09 9.33 11.56
CA GLN A 30 3.68 9.67 11.35
C GLN A 30 3.30 10.82 12.27
N SER A 31 2.78 11.89 11.67
CA SER A 31 2.19 13.05 12.34
C SER A 31 0.83 13.29 11.71
N TYR A 32 -0.19 13.61 12.54
CA TYR A 32 -1.53 14.02 12.09
C TYR A 32 -1.51 15.22 11.13
N ALA A 33 -0.40 15.96 11.09
CA ALA A 33 -0.08 16.98 10.10
C ALA A 33 1.11 16.51 9.27
N GLY A 34 0.89 16.29 7.98
CA GLY A 34 1.74 15.50 7.10
C GLY A 34 3.18 15.98 6.89
N LEU A 35 4.05 15.02 6.58
CA LEU A 35 4.92 14.97 5.41
C LEU A 35 5.64 13.61 5.43
N HIS A 36 5.35 12.71 4.48
CA HIS A 36 6.08 11.45 4.34
C HIS A 36 7.02 11.56 3.14
N ALA A 37 8.31 11.32 3.35
CA ALA A 37 9.29 11.19 2.29
C ALA A 37 9.22 9.78 1.67
N CYS A 38 8.13 9.48 0.95
CA CYS A 38 8.20 8.55 -0.17
C CYS A 38 8.70 9.37 -1.36
N LYS A 39 9.69 8.85 -2.10
CA LYS A 39 10.28 9.57 -3.25
C LYS A 39 9.24 9.91 -4.33
N CYS A 40 8.05 9.30 -4.27
CA CYS A 40 6.89 9.51 -5.15
C CYS A 40 5.62 10.00 -4.42
N GLY A 41 5.72 10.38 -3.13
CA GLY A 41 4.56 10.80 -2.32
C GLY A 41 3.62 9.66 -1.92
N ILE A 42 2.56 9.99 -1.17
CA ILE A 42 1.48 9.06 -0.83
C ILE A 42 0.42 9.15 -1.93
N ILE A 43 0.15 8.05 -2.63
CA ILE A 43 -0.89 8.00 -3.69
C ILE A 43 -2.26 7.58 -3.14
N TYR A 44 -2.27 6.79 -2.06
CA TYR A 44 -3.48 6.30 -1.41
C TYR A 44 -3.21 6.11 0.09
N SER A 45 -4.18 6.46 0.93
CA SER A 45 -4.09 6.25 2.37
C SER A 45 -5.48 6.05 2.96
N HIS A 46 -5.59 5.08 3.87
CA HIS A 46 -6.81 4.82 4.62
C HIS A 46 -6.47 4.66 6.10
N ILE A 47 -7.05 5.55 6.93
CA ILE A 47 -6.85 5.55 8.38
C ILE A 47 -8.10 5.01 9.04
N LYS A 48 -7.94 4.04 9.94
CA LYS A 48 -9.04 3.48 10.71
C LYS A 48 -8.64 3.18 12.14
N VAL A 49 -9.64 2.96 12.98
CA VAL A 49 -9.46 2.49 14.36
C VAL A 49 -9.46 0.95 14.37
N GLY A 50 -8.47 0.35 15.01
CA GLY A 50 -8.29 -1.11 15.11
C GLY A 50 -7.56 -1.73 13.91
N ASN A 51 -7.40 -3.06 13.92
CA ASN A 51 -6.60 -3.81 12.93
C ASN A 51 -7.43 -4.17 11.70
N TYR A 52 -6.80 -4.22 10.51
CA TYR A 52 -7.44 -4.75 9.30
C TYR A 52 -7.78 -6.24 9.45
N ASN A 53 -8.89 -6.63 8.82
CA ASN A 53 -9.22 -8.01 8.54
C ASN A 53 -9.24 -8.22 7.01
N ASP A 54 -9.36 -9.47 6.61
CA ASP A 54 -9.27 -9.91 5.21
C ASP A 54 -10.20 -9.11 4.27
N ASP A 55 -11.49 -9.02 4.59
CA ASP A 55 -12.47 -8.27 3.79
C ASP A 55 -12.16 -6.76 3.68
N GLN A 56 -11.63 -6.18 4.74
CA GLN A 56 -11.27 -4.76 4.77
C GLN A 56 -10.00 -4.50 3.97
N PHE A 57 -9.05 -5.43 4.01
CA PHE A 57 -7.86 -5.36 3.18
C PHE A 57 -8.22 -5.44 1.69
N ILE A 58 -9.11 -6.36 1.29
CA ILE A 58 -9.61 -6.45 -0.10
C ILE A 58 -10.27 -5.15 -0.56
N LYS A 59 -11.12 -4.53 0.27
CA LYS A 59 -11.75 -3.24 -0.08
C LYS A 59 -10.73 -2.10 -0.21
N TYR A 60 -9.73 -2.08 0.66
CA TYR A 60 -8.62 -1.14 0.57
C TYR A 60 -7.88 -1.33 -0.76
N LEU A 61 -7.56 -2.58 -1.10
CA LEU A 61 -6.83 -2.94 -2.30
C LEU A 61 -7.61 -2.56 -3.57
N GLN A 62 -8.92 -2.82 -3.63
CA GLN A 62 -9.78 -2.36 -4.73
C GLN A 62 -9.73 -0.84 -4.91
N GLY A 63 -9.73 -0.08 -3.81
CA GLY A 63 -9.59 1.37 -3.84
C GLY A 63 -8.24 1.84 -4.39
N LEU A 64 -7.16 1.17 -3.99
CA LEU A 64 -5.80 1.42 -4.47
C LEU A 64 -5.65 1.08 -5.96
N LEU A 65 -6.11 -0.10 -6.38
CA LEU A 65 -6.01 -0.57 -7.74
C LEU A 65 -6.74 0.37 -8.72
N ASN A 66 -7.87 0.97 -8.32
CA ASN A 66 -8.58 1.97 -9.14
C ASN A 66 -7.78 3.24 -9.47
N ILE A 67 -6.71 3.53 -8.72
CA ILE A 67 -5.85 4.70 -8.97
C ILE A 67 -4.47 4.32 -9.52
N MET A 68 -4.13 3.03 -9.52
CA MET A 68 -2.93 2.50 -10.15
C MET A 68 -3.13 2.45 -11.67
N ASN A 69 -2.03 2.50 -12.42
CA ASN A 69 -2.10 2.33 -13.86
C ASN A 69 -1.88 0.86 -14.25
N SER A 70 -2.44 0.45 -15.38
CA SER A 70 -2.12 -0.87 -15.94
C SER A 70 -0.64 -0.96 -16.30
N TYR A 71 -0.05 -2.13 -16.07
CA TYR A 71 1.35 -2.40 -16.43
C TYR A 71 1.57 -2.24 -17.95
N PRO A 72 2.67 -1.61 -18.43
CA PRO A 72 3.89 -1.19 -17.71
C PRO A 72 3.97 0.32 -17.39
N GLN A 73 2.83 0.99 -17.20
CA GLN A 73 2.83 2.42 -16.91
C GLN A 73 3.43 2.72 -15.51
N PRO A 74 3.75 3.98 -15.18
CA PRO A 74 4.15 4.35 -13.82
C PRO A 74 3.11 3.91 -12.79
N HIS A 75 3.52 3.58 -11.56
CA HIS A 75 2.63 3.10 -10.49
C HIS A 75 1.77 1.86 -10.85
N SER A 76 2.33 0.89 -11.57
CA SER A 76 1.62 -0.33 -11.99
C SER A 76 2.03 -1.61 -11.26
N VAL A 77 3.05 -1.55 -10.41
CA VAL A 77 3.67 -2.73 -9.78
C VAL A 77 3.47 -2.64 -8.29
N LEU A 78 2.66 -3.54 -7.75
CA LEU A 78 2.36 -3.58 -6.33
C LEU A 78 3.42 -4.39 -5.57
N VAL A 79 4.04 -3.79 -4.55
CA VAL A 79 4.99 -4.44 -3.66
C VAL A 79 4.47 -4.34 -2.23
N MET A 80 4.31 -5.50 -1.58
CA MET A 80 3.80 -5.65 -0.22
C MET A 80 4.68 -6.62 0.56
N ASP A 81 4.70 -6.50 1.88
CA ASP A 81 5.31 -7.52 2.73
C ASP A 81 4.45 -8.80 2.76
N ASN A 82 5.07 -9.93 3.12
CA ASN A 82 4.39 -11.23 3.19
C ASN A 82 3.67 -11.42 4.53
N CYS A 83 2.77 -10.50 4.86
CA CYS A 83 1.94 -10.59 6.07
C CYS A 83 0.79 -11.60 5.88
N SER A 84 0.30 -12.20 6.96
CA SER A 84 -0.79 -13.20 6.89
C SER A 84 -2.08 -12.62 6.31
N ILE A 85 -2.37 -11.35 6.60
CA ILE A 85 -3.55 -10.63 6.08
C ILE A 85 -3.43 -10.28 4.59
N HIS A 86 -2.25 -10.42 3.99
CA HIS A 86 -2.03 -10.24 2.55
C HIS A 86 -2.22 -11.56 1.78
N ASN A 87 -2.23 -12.70 2.48
CA ASN A 87 -2.46 -14.03 1.91
C ASN A 87 -3.96 -14.38 1.87
N VAL A 88 -4.80 -13.40 1.51
CA VAL A 88 -6.24 -13.58 1.39
C VAL A 88 -6.56 -14.03 -0.03
N ASP A 89 -7.44 -15.03 -0.15
CA ASP A 89 -7.97 -15.49 -1.43
C ASP A 89 -8.60 -14.30 -2.19
N GLY A 90 -8.08 -14.00 -3.38
CA GLY A 90 -8.58 -12.92 -4.24
C GLY A 90 -7.61 -11.75 -4.48
N VAL A 91 -6.51 -11.63 -3.72
CA VAL A 91 -5.49 -10.59 -3.99
C VAL A 91 -4.85 -10.77 -5.37
N GLU A 92 -4.52 -12.01 -5.72
CA GLU A 92 -3.94 -12.35 -7.03
C GLU A 92 -4.92 -12.10 -8.19
N GLU A 93 -6.20 -12.45 -7.99
CA GLU A 93 -7.27 -12.24 -8.97
C GLU A 93 -7.43 -10.73 -9.26
N LEU A 94 -7.53 -9.92 -8.21
CA LEU A 94 -7.65 -8.46 -8.32
C LEU A 94 -6.47 -7.81 -9.07
N CYS A 95 -5.25 -8.33 -8.92
CA CYS A 95 -4.08 -7.79 -9.61
C CYS A 95 -4.01 -8.24 -11.08
N THR A 96 -4.61 -9.38 -11.43
CA THR A 96 -4.58 -9.94 -12.79
C THR A 96 -5.68 -9.39 -13.69
N GLU A 97 -6.78 -8.90 -13.10
CA GLU A 97 -7.92 -8.32 -13.81
C GLU A 97 -7.71 -6.85 -14.27
N GLN A 98 -6.55 -6.24 -13.96
CA GLN A 98 -6.20 -4.84 -14.26
C GLN A 98 -5.47 -4.61 -15.59
#